data_AF-R9KS78-F1
#
_entry.id   AF-R9KS78-F1
#
_cell.length_a   1.000
_cell.length_b   1.000
_cell.length_c   1.000
_cell.angle_alpha   90.00
_cell.angle_beta   90.00
_cell.angle_gamma   90.00
#
_symmetry.space_group_name_H-M   'P 1'
#
loop_
_entity.id
_entity.type
_entity.pdbx_description
1 polymer ?
#
loop_
_entity_poly.entity_id
_entity_poly.type
_entity_poly.pdbx_seq_one_letter_code
_entity_poly.pdbx_strand_id
1 'polypeptide(L)'
;MYGKVGIRKKENAYLTVYLSLVFGIILSLLLALIEGAAIGAARAQAELAADLGMDSVFAEYHRELLEQYELFFIDSAYGGKSGGTGMVEKHLSGYLDKNMDPDKDVGMFGGITYLKLTNPYLEIREVSYAGDENGAVWKAQAVAYMKAVYGGDIINTVKEHLEIVQKNEMNTRDVASEIKKQKKEFEDALAEKEIIEYGTETSDGNSYQKVSKLVNQLISGAFLKLMMPSGEKMSQAEVDLNAYYSGRARAGTVNSGIGLHEGAPAAEGFADELIYGEYLMKVCGNYRDKKENSLLSYQIEYILYGFGSDTSNLSACLATLFAVRSVGNLIAIYSNSNMKNQAKNVADLLCALIVSPELAPLLQNILLGMWALAESAADVKNLLDGGKVPLIKKDGQWSLSLLGILSGNFEGSGKKKDGLSYQAYLRVFLGLMDQDKKAARSLDIVEMDIRQTQGNAQFRIDQCIDYIKAGFGFSDAAGHDFVFEKKMCYE
;
A
#
# COMPACT_ATOMS: atom_id res chain seq x y z
N MET A 1 -71.11 -50.76 86.27
CA MET A 1 -70.02 -49.85 86.70
C MET A 1 -68.74 -50.66 86.76
N TYR A 2 -67.75 -50.32 85.92
CA TYR A 2 -66.29 -50.36 86.14
C TYR A 2 -65.65 -50.16 84.75
N GLY A 3 -65.04 -48.99 84.52
CA GLY A 3 -64.29 -48.70 83.30
C GLY A 3 -62.86 -49.24 83.35
N LYS A 4 -62.26 -49.45 82.17
CA LYS A 4 -60.80 -49.41 81.91
C LYS A 4 -60.58 -49.15 80.42
N VAL A 5 -60.31 -47.89 80.09
CA VAL A 5 -58.99 -47.39 79.62
C VAL A 5 -58.57 -48.04 78.29
N GLY A 6 -58.90 -47.35 77.19
CA GLY A 6 -58.36 -47.66 75.87
C GLY A 6 -56.87 -47.37 75.82
N ILE A 7 -56.07 -48.42 75.60
CA ILE A 7 -54.65 -48.30 75.31
C ILE A 7 -54.55 -47.75 73.87
N ARG A 8 -54.26 -46.46 73.71
CA ARG A 8 -53.81 -45.91 72.42
C ARG A 8 -52.43 -46.50 72.11
N LYS A 9 -52.36 -47.36 71.09
CA LYS A 9 -51.09 -47.75 70.46
C LYS A 9 -50.40 -46.46 69.98
N LYS A 10 -49.25 -46.12 70.58
CA LYS A 10 -48.36 -45.09 70.03
C LYS A 10 -47.66 -45.71 68.83
N GLU A 11 -48.13 -45.39 67.63
CA GLU A 11 -47.43 -45.78 66.41
C GLU A 11 -46.20 -44.89 66.23
N ASN A 12 -45.03 -45.50 66.26
CA ASN A 12 -43.75 -44.82 66.11
C ASN A 12 -43.49 -44.58 64.61
N ALA A 13 -44.10 -43.54 64.04
CA ALA A 13 -43.95 -43.15 62.62
C ALA A 13 -42.59 -42.47 62.28
N TYR A 14 -41.59 -42.59 63.16
CA TYR A 14 -40.30 -41.89 63.02
C TYR A 14 -39.55 -42.26 61.73
N LEU A 15 -39.67 -43.51 61.28
CA LEU A 15 -39.00 -43.99 60.06
C LEU A 15 -39.58 -43.32 58.81
N THR A 16 -40.91 -43.20 58.74
CA THR A 16 -41.59 -42.53 57.61
C THR A 16 -41.28 -41.03 57.61
N VAL A 17 -41.28 -40.39 58.78
CA VAL A 17 -40.93 -38.96 58.90
C VAL A 17 -39.47 -38.71 58.49
N TYR A 18 -38.54 -39.56 58.96
CA TYR A 18 -37.13 -39.47 58.60
C TYR A 18 -36.90 -39.71 57.10
N LEU A 19 -37.52 -40.75 56.52
CA LEU A 19 -37.39 -41.06 55.10
C LEU A 19 -37.97 -39.94 54.22
N SER A 20 -39.12 -39.38 54.58
CA SER A 20 -39.70 -38.23 53.86
C SER A 20 -38.81 -36.99 53.90
N LEU A 21 -38.14 -36.72 55.04
CA LEU A 21 -37.19 -35.61 55.17
C LEU A 21 -35.93 -35.83 54.32
N VAL A 22 -35.31 -37.02 54.42
CA VAL A 22 -34.12 -37.38 53.64
C VAL A 22 -34.43 -37.38 52.15
N PHE A 23 -35.57 -37.94 51.73
CA PHE A 23 -36.00 -37.94 50.34
C PHE A 23 -36.21 -36.53 49.81
N GLY A 24 -36.82 -35.64 50.61
CA GLY A 24 -36.97 -34.23 50.26
C GLY A 24 -35.62 -33.54 50.02
N ILE A 25 -34.65 -33.77 50.90
CA ILE A 25 -33.29 -33.18 50.78
C ILE A 25 -32.56 -33.72 49.54
N ILE A 26 -32.60 -35.03 49.30
CA ILE A 26 -31.97 -35.65 48.12
C ILE A 26 -32.64 -35.15 46.84
N LEU A 27 -33.96 -35.09 46.80
CA LEU A 27 -34.70 -34.60 45.65
C LEU A 27 -34.37 -33.12 45.36
N SER A 28 -34.32 -32.27 46.39
CA SER A 28 -33.92 -30.87 46.20
C SER A 28 -32.49 -30.73 45.67
N LEU A 29 -31.57 -31.59 46.13
CA LEU A 29 -30.20 -31.60 45.64
C LEU A 29 -30.14 -32.05 44.18
N LEU A 30 -30.87 -33.11 43.80
CA LEU A 30 -30.93 -33.60 42.42
C LEU A 30 -31.51 -32.55 41.48
N LEU A 31 -32.59 -31.87 41.88
CA LEU A 31 -33.19 -30.80 41.10
C LEU A 31 -32.23 -29.63 40.93
N ALA A 32 -31.51 -29.23 42.00
CA ALA A 32 -30.50 -28.18 41.91
C ALA A 32 -29.33 -28.54 40.97
N LEU A 33 -28.90 -29.82 40.97
CA LEU A 33 -27.85 -30.29 40.05
C LEU A 33 -28.33 -30.32 38.60
N ILE A 34 -29.58 -30.76 38.35
CA ILE A 34 -30.17 -30.76 37.00
C ILE A 34 -30.33 -29.33 36.49
N GLU A 35 -30.83 -28.42 37.33
CA GLU A 35 -30.98 -27.00 36.99
C GLU A 35 -29.61 -26.37 36.69
N GLY A 36 -28.61 -26.62 37.55
CA GLY A 36 -27.24 -26.15 37.32
C GLY A 36 -26.64 -26.68 36.02
N ALA A 37 -26.87 -27.96 35.70
CA ALA A 37 -26.46 -28.54 34.43
C ALA A 37 -27.19 -27.94 33.22
N ALA A 38 -28.50 -27.64 33.36
CA ALA A 38 -29.29 -27.01 32.31
C ALA A 38 -28.84 -25.57 32.02
N ILE A 39 -28.62 -24.77 33.06
CA ILE A 39 -28.09 -23.39 32.93
C ILE A 39 -26.69 -23.42 32.32
N GLY A 40 -25.83 -24.35 32.78
CA GLY A 40 -24.49 -24.53 32.21
C GLY A 40 -24.52 -24.90 30.73
N ALA A 41 -25.43 -25.79 30.33
CA ALA A 41 -25.63 -26.17 28.93
C ALA A 41 -26.18 -25.02 28.08
N ALA A 42 -27.15 -24.25 28.59
CA ALA A 42 -27.69 -23.07 27.91
C ALA A 42 -26.61 -22.01 27.65
N ARG A 43 -25.79 -21.72 28.67
CA ARG A 43 -24.65 -20.81 28.54
C ARG A 43 -23.64 -21.30 27.51
N ALA A 44 -23.26 -22.58 27.57
CA ALA A 44 -22.31 -23.15 26.63
C ALA A 44 -22.84 -23.11 25.19
N GLN A 45 -24.13 -23.40 24.98
CA GLN A 45 -24.75 -23.28 23.66
C GLN A 45 -24.79 -21.82 23.18
N ALA A 46 -25.06 -20.86 24.07
CA ALA A 46 -25.04 -19.44 23.73
C ALA A 46 -23.65 -19.00 23.26
N GLU A 47 -22.60 -19.36 24.01
CA GLU A 47 -21.21 -19.07 23.66
C GLU A 47 -20.84 -19.69 22.30
N LEU A 48 -21.21 -20.96 22.06
CA LEU A 48 -20.99 -21.64 20.78
C LEU A 48 -21.74 -20.98 19.61
N ALA A 49 -23.00 -20.60 19.81
CA ALA A 49 -23.81 -19.96 18.77
C ALA A 49 -23.18 -18.64 18.32
N ALA A 50 -22.60 -17.89 19.27
CA ALA A 50 -21.91 -16.65 19.00
C ALA A 50 -20.55 -16.84 18.32
N ASP A 51 -19.74 -17.81 18.76
CA ASP A 51 -18.48 -18.14 18.09
C ASP A 51 -18.74 -18.56 16.62
N LEU A 52 -19.69 -19.48 16.40
CA LEU A 52 -20.08 -19.89 15.05
C LEU A 52 -20.68 -18.75 14.22
N GLY A 53 -21.40 -17.82 14.86
CA GLY A 53 -21.93 -16.63 14.19
C GLY A 53 -20.81 -15.71 13.70
N MET A 54 -19.81 -15.46 14.56
CA MET A 54 -18.63 -14.68 14.19
C MET A 54 -17.85 -15.37 13.07
N ASP A 55 -17.58 -16.68 13.19
CA ASP A 55 -16.90 -17.47 12.15
C ASP A 55 -17.66 -17.40 10.81
N SER A 56 -18.99 -17.47 10.84
CA SER A 56 -19.82 -17.40 9.63
C SER A 56 -19.72 -16.04 8.95
N VAL A 57 -19.70 -14.95 9.71
CA VAL A 57 -19.51 -13.59 9.18
C VAL A 57 -18.11 -13.40 8.60
N PHE A 58 -17.07 -13.92 9.26
CA PHE A 58 -15.70 -13.87 8.75
C PHE A 58 -15.46 -14.81 7.55
N ALA A 59 -16.32 -15.81 7.34
CA ALA A 59 -16.33 -16.59 6.11
C ALA A 59 -16.90 -15.81 4.90
N GLU A 60 -17.55 -14.66 5.11
CA GLU A 60 -18.06 -13.77 4.05
C GLU A 60 -17.00 -12.79 3.52
N TYR A 61 -15.71 -13.11 3.65
CA TYR A 61 -14.63 -12.29 3.13
C TYR A 61 -14.80 -12.01 1.62
N HIS A 62 -14.35 -10.84 1.19
CA HIS A 62 -14.48 -10.40 -0.18
C HIS A 62 -13.50 -11.15 -1.09
N ARG A 63 -14.04 -12.04 -1.92
CA ARG A 63 -13.24 -12.95 -2.76
C ARG A 63 -12.24 -12.26 -3.68
N GLU A 64 -12.62 -11.15 -4.33
CA GLU A 64 -11.71 -10.44 -5.23
C GLU A 64 -10.55 -9.75 -4.49
N LEU A 65 -10.73 -9.39 -3.19
CA LEU A 65 -9.62 -8.88 -2.39
C LEU A 65 -8.63 -10.00 -2.10
N LEU A 66 -9.11 -11.19 -1.77
CA LEU A 66 -8.26 -12.36 -1.60
C LEU A 66 -7.56 -12.75 -2.91
N GLU A 67 -8.31 -12.89 -4.01
CA GLU A 67 -7.78 -13.39 -5.29
C GLU A 67 -6.76 -12.43 -5.94
N GLN A 68 -6.92 -11.11 -5.78
CA GLN A 68 -6.03 -10.13 -6.41
C GLN A 68 -4.98 -9.52 -5.49
N TYR A 69 -5.25 -9.48 -4.18
CA TYR A 69 -4.41 -8.80 -3.18
C TYR A 69 -3.95 -9.73 -2.06
N GLU A 70 -4.45 -10.95 -1.97
CA GLU A 70 -4.06 -11.96 -0.96
C GLU A 70 -4.43 -11.54 0.47
N LEU A 71 -5.42 -10.65 0.60
CA LEU A 71 -5.86 -10.05 1.86
C LEU A 71 -7.32 -10.37 2.16
N PHE A 72 -7.64 -10.48 3.45
CA PHE A 72 -8.96 -10.82 3.95
C PHE A 72 -9.65 -9.61 4.57
N PHE A 73 -10.81 -9.25 4.00
CA PHE A 73 -11.68 -8.21 4.55
C PHE A 73 -13.13 -8.55 4.25
N ILE A 74 -14.03 -8.13 5.13
CA ILE A 74 -15.48 -8.21 4.91
C ILE A 74 -15.93 -6.90 4.27
N ASP A 75 -16.57 -6.95 3.09
CA ASP A 75 -17.27 -5.79 2.56
C ASP A 75 -18.59 -5.59 3.31
N SER A 76 -18.62 -4.59 4.21
CA SER A 76 -19.82 -4.28 5.00
C SER A 76 -21.01 -3.78 4.17
N ALA A 77 -20.83 -3.49 2.87
CA ALA A 77 -21.91 -3.15 1.97
C ALA A 77 -22.57 -4.38 1.31
N TYR A 78 -21.90 -5.53 1.29
CA TYR A 78 -22.34 -6.75 0.60
C TYR A 78 -22.80 -6.46 -0.85
N GLY A 79 -22.02 -5.69 -1.61
CA GLY A 79 -22.35 -5.26 -2.97
C GLY A 79 -23.34 -4.08 -3.07
N GLY A 80 -23.79 -3.54 -1.94
CA GLY A 80 -24.60 -2.33 -1.86
C GLY A 80 -23.82 -1.02 -2.04
N LYS A 81 -24.51 0.12 -2.00
CA LYS A 81 -23.88 1.46 -2.13
C LYS A 81 -23.33 2.01 -0.82
N SER A 82 -23.94 1.61 0.30
CA SER A 82 -23.61 2.10 1.65
C SER A 82 -23.39 0.89 2.54
N GLY A 83 -22.14 0.70 2.98
CA GLY A 83 -21.76 -0.28 3.98
C GLY A 83 -21.70 0.32 5.38
N GLY A 84 -21.79 -0.56 6.38
CA GLY A 84 -21.65 -0.22 7.79
C GLY A 84 -21.98 -1.39 8.70
N THR A 85 -21.79 -1.21 10.00
CA THR A 85 -21.96 -2.26 11.01
C THR A 85 -23.37 -2.85 11.01
N GLY A 86 -24.41 -2.06 10.77
CA GLY A 86 -25.80 -2.54 10.79
C GLY A 86 -26.12 -3.65 9.76
N MET A 87 -25.46 -3.66 8.60
CA MET A 87 -25.63 -4.76 7.62
C MET A 87 -24.93 -6.03 8.10
N VAL A 88 -23.75 -5.88 8.70
CA VAL A 88 -23.00 -6.98 9.30
C VAL A 88 -23.75 -7.57 10.51
N GLU A 89 -24.34 -6.72 11.36
CA GLU A 89 -25.21 -7.14 12.46
C GLU A 89 -26.42 -7.93 11.97
N LYS A 90 -27.03 -7.51 10.85
CA LYS A 90 -28.15 -8.24 10.25
C LYS A 90 -27.74 -9.64 9.78
N HIS A 91 -26.57 -9.76 9.16
CA HIS A 91 -26.03 -11.06 8.75
C HIS A 91 -25.71 -11.93 9.96
N LEU A 92 -25.01 -11.37 10.96
CA LEU A 92 -24.69 -12.03 12.21
C LEU A 92 -25.95 -12.52 12.94
N SER A 93 -26.97 -11.68 13.06
CA SER A 93 -28.27 -12.06 13.63
C SER A 93 -28.92 -13.20 12.86
N GLY A 94 -28.86 -13.19 11.52
CA GLY A 94 -29.35 -14.29 10.69
C GLY A 94 -28.61 -15.62 10.93
N TYR A 95 -27.29 -15.57 11.15
CA TYR A 95 -26.50 -16.75 11.52
C TYR A 95 -26.81 -17.24 12.93
N LEU A 96 -26.95 -16.34 13.89
CA LEU A 96 -27.36 -16.67 15.26
C LEU A 96 -28.71 -17.39 15.27
N ASP A 97 -29.69 -16.89 14.53
CA ASP A 97 -31.02 -17.50 14.44
C ASP A 97 -30.96 -18.95 13.91
N LYS A 98 -30.08 -19.23 12.95
CA LYS A 98 -29.86 -20.57 12.40
C LYS A 98 -29.10 -21.48 13.37
N ASN A 99 -28.12 -20.94 14.08
CA ASN A 99 -27.32 -21.68 15.06
C ASN A 99 -28.13 -22.04 16.31
N MET A 100 -29.08 -21.19 16.71
CA MET A 100 -29.97 -21.44 17.84
C MET A 100 -31.13 -22.37 17.49
N ASP A 101 -31.63 -22.31 16.24
CA ASP A 101 -32.76 -23.12 15.78
C ASP A 101 -32.49 -23.77 14.41
N PRO A 102 -31.74 -24.90 14.39
CA PRO A 102 -31.36 -25.58 13.14
C PRO A 102 -32.55 -26.13 12.36
N ASP A 103 -33.67 -26.39 13.03
CA ASP A 103 -34.87 -27.00 12.43
C ASP A 103 -35.61 -26.05 11.48
N LYS A 104 -35.36 -24.74 11.55
CA LYS A 104 -35.96 -23.73 10.66
C LYS A 104 -35.60 -23.93 9.18
N ASP A 105 -34.38 -24.38 8.88
CA ASP A 105 -33.88 -24.49 7.50
C ASP A 105 -33.97 -25.91 6.93
N VAL A 106 -33.92 -26.96 7.78
CA VAL A 106 -33.75 -28.36 7.31
C VAL A 106 -35.10 -29.07 7.09
N GLY A 107 -36.23 -28.47 7.47
CA GLY A 107 -37.55 -29.10 7.32
C GLY A 107 -37.64 -30.45 8.05
N MET A 108 -36.80 -30.64 9.07
CA MET A 108 -36.70 -31.88 9.81
C MET A 108 -37.95 -32.01 10.70
N PHE A 109 -38.86 -32.89 10.29
CA PHE A 109 -40.05 -33.19 11.09
C PHE A 109 -39.63 -33.80 12.43
N GLY A 110 -39.77 -33.04 13.51
CA GLY A 110 -39.59 -33.52 14.89
C GLY A 110 -38.25 -33.20 15.55
N GLY A 111 -37.46 -32.27 15.02
CA GLY A 111 -36.36 -31.69 15.78
C GLY A 111 -36.90 -30.92 17.00
N ILE A 112 -36.23 -31.09 18.15
CA ILE A 112 -36.61 -30.47 19.41
C ILE A 112 -35.39 -29.66 19.88
N THR A 113 -35.44 -28.35 19.69
CA THR A 113 -34.52 -27.42 20.34
C THR A 113 -34.86 -27.32 21.83
N TYR A 114 -34.20 -28.14 22.65
CA TYR A 114 -34.53 -28.29 24.08
C TYR A 114 -34.32 -27.02 24.91
N LEU A 115 -33.32 -26.20 24.57
CA LEU A 115 -32.91 -25.04 25.35
C LEU A 115 -33.63 -23.74 24.92
N LYS A 116 -34.26 -23.73 23.74
CA LYS A 116 -35.04 -22.60 23.18
C LYS A 116 -34.38 -21.24 23.40
N LEU A 117 -33.10 -21.16 23.08
CA LEU A 117 -32.30 -19.96 23.25
C LEU A 117 -32.79 -18.87 22.28
N THR A 118 -32.78 -17.62 22.74
CA THR A 118 -33.06 -16.44 21.91
C THR A 118 -31.96 -15.40 22.11
N ASN A 119 -31.72 -14.56 21.11
CA ASN A 119 -30.76 -13.46 21.17
C ASN A 119 -31.50 -12.11 21.16
N PRO A 120 -31.96 -11.58 22.31
CA PRO A 120 -32.63 -10.28 22.38
C PRO A 120 -31.71 -9.09 22.10
N TYR A 121 -30.38 -9.26 22.22
CA TYR A 121 -29.43 -8.17 22.05
C TYR A 121 -28.18 -8.62 21.28
N LEU A 122 -27.86 -7.86 20.25
CA LEU A 122 -26.65 -7.95 19.46
C LEU A 122 -26.22 -6.53 19.10
N GLU A 123 -24.96 -6.20 19.33
CA GLU A 123 -24.38 -4.91 18.94
C GLU A 123 -22.89 -5.08 18.59
N ILE A 124 -22.50 -4.58 17.43
CA ILE A 124 -21.10 -4.42 17.06
C ILE A 124 -20.57 -3.13 17.70
N ARG A 125 -19.67 -3.29 18.66
CA ARG A 125 -19.14 -2.19 19.49
C ARG A 125 -17.90 -1.54 18.89
N GLU A 126 -17.01 -2.37 18.34
CA GLU A 126 -15.75 -1.91 17.77
C GLU A 126 -15.54 -2.59 16.42
N VAL A 127 -15.01 -1.82 15.46
CA VAL A 127 -14.58 -2.33 14.15
C VAL A 127 -13.29 -1.65 13.74
N SER A 128 -12.46 -2.35 12.97
CA SER A 128 -11.31 -1.78 12.27
C SER A 128 -11.56 -1.84 10.77
N TYR A 129 -11.61 -0.67 10.12
CA TYR A 129 -11.73 -0.58 8.67
C TYR A 129 -10.36 -0.58 8.00
N ALA A 130 -10.27 -1.09 6.77
CA ALA A 130 -9.02 -1.14 6.00
C ALA A 130 -8.33 0.23 5.87
N GLY A 131 -9.14 1.30 5.79
CA GLY A 131 -8.69 2.68 5.68
C GLY A 131 -8.44 3.42 6.99
N ASP A 132 -8.63 2.77 8.15
CA ASP A 132 -8.37 3.42 9.44
C ASP A 132 -6.87 3.75 9.59
N GLU A 133 -6.56 4.81 10.36
CA GLU A 133 -5.20 5.29 10.58
C GLU A 133 -4.41 5.49 9.27
N ASN A 134 -5.04 6.14 8.28
CA ASN A 134 -4.48 6.35 6.94
C ASN A 134 -4.12 5.04 6.19
N GLY A 135 -4.79 3.93 6.49
CA GLY A 135 -4.54 2.64 5.87
C GLY A 135 -3.57 1.75 6.64
N ALA A 136 -3.32 2.02 7.93
CA ALA A 136 -2.46 1.19 8.76
C ALA A 136 -3.00 -0.24 8.91
N VAL A 137 -4.32 -0.41 9.01
CA VAL A 137 -4.99 -1.73 9.08
C VAL A 137 -4.70 -2.56 7.83
N TRP A 138 -4.91 -1.98 6.65
CA TRP A 138 -4.56 -2.60 5.37
C TRP A 138 -3.07 -2.97 5.29
N LYS A 139 -2.21 -2.03 5.65
CA LYS A 139 -0.75 -2.22 5.59
C LYS A 139 -0.28 -3.30 6.56
N ALA A 140 -0.87 -3.40 7.75
CA ALA A 140 -0.53 -4.42 8.75
C ALA A 140 -0.75 -5.83 8.18
N GLN A 141 -1.92 -6.08 7.58
CA GLN A 141 -2.23 -7.36 6.96
C GLN A 141 -1.33 -7.65 5.74
N ALA A 142 -1.07 -6.65 4.89
CA ALA A 142 -0.15 -6.77 3.75
C ALA A 142 1.28 -7.15 4.16
N VAL A 143 1.80 -6.53 5.23
CA VAL A 143 3.14 -6.81 5.74
C VAL A 143 3.18 -8.18 6.44
N ALA A 144 2.15 -8.54 7.20
CA ALA A 144 2.03 -9.86 7.82
C ALA A 144 2.05 -10.97 6.75
N TYR A 145 1.26 -10.82 5.69
CA TYR A 145 1.25 -11.71 4.54
C TYR A 145 2.64 -11.88 3.92
N MET A 146 3.32 -10.78 3.59
CA MET A 146 4.65 -10.86 2.96
C MET A 146 5.69 -11.51 3.87
N LYS A 147 5.66 -11.22 5.18
CA LYS A 147 6.54 -11.86 6.17
C LYS A 147 6.30 -13.36 6.25
N ALA A 148 5.04 -13.79 6.20
CA ALA A 148 4.67 -15.20 6.24
C ALA A 148 5.10 -15.97 4.98
N VAL A 149 4.94 -15.38 3.78
CA VAL A 149 5.23 -16.05 2.51
C VAL A 149 6.72 -16.08 2.19
N TYR A 150 7.45 -14.99 2.45
CA TYR A 150 8.80 -14.80 1.89
C TYR A 150 9.90 -14.57 2.93
N GLY A 151 9.56 -14.36 4.21
CA GLY A 151 10.52 -14.07 5.27
C GLY A 151 11.14 -12.66 5.20
N GLY A 152 12.13 -12.39 6.07
CA GLY A 152 12.69 -11.05 6.27
C GLY A 152 13.77 -10.60 5.28
N ASP A 153 14.29 -11.48 4.43
CA ASP A 153 15.50 -11.21 3.63
C ASP A 153 15.26 -10.45 2.30
N ILE A 154 14.00 -10.24 1.89
CA ILE A 154 13.66 -9.64 0.59
C ILE A 154 14.22 -8.22 0.44
N ILE A 155 14.32 -7.47 1.53
CA ILE A 155 14.50 -6.01 1.47
C ILE A 155 15.96 -5.55 1.50
N ASN A 156 16.92 -6.45 1.72
CA ASN A 156 18.34 -6.08 1.90
C ASN A 156 18.89 -5.34 0.68
N THR A 157 18.58 -5.81 -0.53
CA THR A 157 19.02 -5.17 -1.77
C THR A 157 18.40 -3.78 -1.97
N VAL A 158 17.14 -3.59 -1.59
CA VAL A 158 16.48 -2.28 -1.70
C VAL A 158 17.06 -1.29 -0.70
N LYS A 159 17.35 -1.75 0.52
CA LYS A 159 17.99 -0.96 1.56
C LYS A 159 19.36 -0.42 1.12
N GLU A 160 20.21 -1.26 0.54
CA GLU A 160 21.52 -0.83 0.02
C GLU A 160 21.38 0.28 -1.05
N HIS A 161 20.42 0.13 -1.97
CA HIS A 161 20.17 1.14 -2.99
C HIS A 161 19.64 2.47 -2.40
N LEU A 162 18.77 2.40 -1.39
CA LEU A 162 18.27 3.57 -0.67
C LEU A 162 19.39 4.32 0.03
N GLU A 163 20.27 3.60 0.72
CA GLU A 163 21.44 4.18 1.40
C GLU A 163 22.36 4.90 0.41
N ILE A 164 22.61 4.31 -0.78
CA ILE A 164 23.39 4.97 -1.84
C ILE A 164 22.69 6.26 -2.31
N VAL A 165 21.38 6.21 -2.57
CA VAL A 165 20.62 7.38 -3.06
C VAL A 165 20.61 8.51 -2.03
N GLN A 166 20.37 8.19 -0.76
CA GLN A 166 20.34 9.18 0.32
C GLN A 166 21.73 9.74 0.62
N LYS A 167 22.76 8.89 0.74
CA LYS A 167 24.14 9.31 1.01
C LYS A 167 24.68 10.28 -0.04
N ASN A 168 24.25 10.13 -1.28
CA ASN A 168 24.69 10.95 -2.41
C ASN A 168 23.69 12.05 -2.78
N GLU A 169 22.66 12.28 -1.96
CA GLU A 169 21.63 13.31 -2.15
C GLU A 169 20.96 13.23 -3.54
N MET A 170 20.85 12.03 -4.11
CA MET A 170 20.38 11.85 -5.49
C MET A 170 18.90 12.18 -5.65
N ASN A 171 18.13 12.12 -4.57
CA ASN A 171 16.70 12.43 -4.54
C ASN A 171 16.39 13.90 -4.22
N THR A 172 17.38 14.71 -3.82
CA THR A 172 17.18 16.11 -3.42
C THR A 172 17.96 17.11 -4.28
N ARG A 173 19.12 16.71 -4.81
CA ARG A 173 19.98 17.59 -5.62
C ARG A 173 19.40 17.82 -7.02
N ASP A 174 19.25 19.08 -7.40
CA ASP A 174 18.77 19.48 -8.73
C ASP A 174 19.93 19.94 -9.64
N VAL A 175 20.50 18.98 -10.36
CA VAL A 175 21.58 19.22 -11.34
C VAL A 175 21.13 20.19 -12.43
N ALA A 176 19.88 20.12 -12.89
CA ALA A 176 19.40 20.98 -13.96
C ALA A 176 19.40 22.46 -13.51
N SER A 177 18.93 22.73 -12.29
CA SER A 177 18.97 24.08 -11.71
C SER A 177 20.40 24.57 -11.43
N GLU A 178 21.30 23.70 -10.97
CA GLU A 178 22.73 24.04 -10.79
C GLU A 178 23.38 24.47 -12.12
N ILE A 179 23.17 23.71 -13.18
CA ILE A 179 23.74 24.03 -14.51
C ILE A 179 23.10 25.27 -15.10
N LYS A 180 21.80 25.49 -14.89
CA LYS A 180 21.12 26.74 -15.28
C LYS A 180 21.75 27.96 -14.59
N LYS A 181 22.08 27.86 -13.31
CA LYS A 181 22.75 28.92 -12.55
C LYS A 181 24.16 29.19 -13.08
N GLN A 182 24.97 28.15 -13.25
CA GLN A 182 26.33 28.28 -13.79
C GLN A 182 26.34 28.89 -15.20
N LYS A 183 25.40 28.47 -16.05
CA LYS A 183 25.19 29.07 -17.38
C LYS A 183 24.89 30.56 -17.28
N LYS A 184 24.00 30.97 -16.37
CA LYS A 184 23.67 32.38 -16.16
C LYS A 184 24.90 33.17 -15.69
N GLU A 185 25.64 32.65 -14.72
CA GLU A 185 26.89 33.27 -14.24
C GLU A 185 27.92 33.44 -15.37
N PHE A 186 28.00 32.47 -16.29
CA PHE A 186 28.86 32.56 -17.46
C PHE A 186 28.39 33.65 -18.43
N GLU A 187 27.09 33.74 -18.71
CA GLU A 187 26.50 34.77 -19.59
C GLU A 187 26.60 36.18 -18.99
N ASP A 188 26.39 36.33 -17.69
CA ASP A 188 26.54 37.59 -16.97
C ASP A 188 28.00 38.06 -17.03
N ALA A 189 28.98 37.16 -16.83
CA ALA A 189 30.40 37.47 -16.94
C ALA A 189 30.85 37.81 -18.37
N LEU A 190 30.19 37.28 -19.40
CA LEU A 190 30.40 37.69 -20.79
C LEU A 190 29.86 39.10 -21.04
N ALA A 191 28.68 39.41 -20.49
CA ALA A 191 28.05 40.72 -20.63
C ALA A 191 28.85 41.83 -19.94
N GLU A 192 29.38 41.57 -18.74
CA GLU A 192 30.27 42.51 -18.02
C GLU A 192 31.54 42.85 -18.80
N LYS A 193 32.00 41.94 -19.65
CA LYS A 193 33.19 42.11 -20.50
C LYS A 193 32.88 42.66 -21.88
N GLU A 194 31.62 43.03 -22.14
CA GLU A 194 31.15 43.52 -23.44
C GLU A 194 31.44 42.53 -24.60
N ILE A 195 31.45 41.22 -24.33
CA ILE A 195 31.67 40.19 -25.34
C ILE A 195 30.35 39.92 -26.08
N ILE A 196 30.19 40.52 -27.26
CA ILE A 196 28.97 40.44 -28.06
C ILE A 196 29.00 39.22 -29.01
N GLU A 197 30.19 38.81 -29.47
CA GLU A 197 30.36 37.76 -30.49
C GLU A 197 30.98 36.48 -29.90
N TYR A 198 30.14 35.65 -29.28
CA TYR A 198 30.50 34.32 -28.75
C TYR A 198 29.97 33.16 -29.60
N GLY A 199 29.62 33.45 -30.85
CA GLY A 199 29.20 32.48 -31.88
C GLY A 199 30.35 31.86 -32.67
N THR A 200 31.58 32.32 -32.46
CA THR A 200 32.78 31.85 -33.16
C THR A 200 32.95 30.34 -32.99
N GLU A 201 33.06 29.62 -34.10
CA GLU A 201 33.16 28.16 -34.11
C GLU A 201 34.62 27.71 -34.12
N THR A 202 34.90 26.60 -33.45
CA THR A 202 36.15 25.84 -33.60
C THR A 202 36.26 25.23 -35.00
N SER A 203 37.44 24.70 -35.37
CA SER A 203 37.61 23.87 -36.57
C SER A 203 36.59 22.74 -36.68
N ASP A 204 36.18 22.20 -35.53
CA ASP A 204 35.23 21.09 -35.43
C ASP A 204 33.77 21.56 -35.36
N GLY A 205 33.51 22.85 -35.61
CA GLY A 205 32.18 23.44 -35.62
C GLY A 205 31.53 23.64 -34.24
N ASN A 206 32.28 23.64 -33.14
CA ASN A 206 31.72 23.84 -31.80
C ASN A 206 31.76 25.32 -31.40
N SER A 207 30.73 25.82 -30.72
CA SER A 207 30.70 27.18 -30.16
C SER A 207 29.97 27.22 -28.83
N TYR A 208 30.18 28.27 -28.05
CA TYR A 208 29.42 28.48 -26.80
C TYR A 208 27.91 28.58 -27.07
N GLN A 209 27.48 29.17 -28.19
CA GLN A 209 26.06 29.22 -28.56
C GLN A 209 25.45 27.81 -28.73
N LYS A 210 26.18 26.85 -29.30
CA LYS A 210 25.71 25.45 -29.41
C LYS A 210 25.56 24.81 -28.03
N VAL A 211 26.56 24.99 -27.16
CA VAL A 211 26.51 24.53 -25.75
C VAL A 211 25.29 25.13 -25.04
N SER A 212 25.09 26.44 -25.12
CA SER A 212 23.97 27.16 -24.48
C SER A 212 22.61 26.65 -24.97
N LYS A 213 22.45 26.43 -26.30
CA LYS A 213 21.23 25.85 -26.88
C LYS A 213 20.98 24.42 -26.39
N LEU A 214 22.01 23.57 -26.35
CA LEU A 214 21.90 22.19 -25.87
C LEU A 214 21.51 22.14 -24.39
N VAL A 215 22.13 22.96 -23.54
CA VAL A 215 21.77 23.07 -22.12
C VAL A 215 20.30 23.49 -21.96
N ASN A 216 19.86 24.52 -22.68
CA ASN A 216 18.46 24.96 -22.64
C ASN A 216 17.50 23.85 -23.10
N GLN A 217 17.87 23.09 -24.14
CA GLN A 217 17.09 21.97 -24.61
C GLN A 217 16.99 20.88 -23.54
N LEU A 218 18.11 20.43 -22.96
CA LEU A 218 18.16 19.36 -21.96
C LEU A 218 17.39 19.69 -20.68
N ILE A 219 17.37 20.97 -20.27
CA ILE A 219 16.68 21.44 -19.06
C ILE A 219 15.18 21.73 -19.34
N SER A 220 14.78 21.87 -20.62
CA SER A 220 13.40 22.18 -20.96
C SER A 220 12.46 20.99 -20.74
N GLY A 221 11.21 21.27 -20.34
CA GLY A 221 10.16 20.24 -20.28
C GLY A 221 9.85 19.60 -21.63
N ALA A 222 10.25 20.21 -22.75
CA ALA A 222 10.14 19.61 -24.08
C ALA A 222 11.07 18.41 -24.26
N PHE A 223 12.21 18.38 -23.57
CA PHE A 223 13.14 17.25 -23.62
C PHE A 223 12.68 16.07 -22.75
N LEU A 224 11.97 16.35 -21.64
CA LEU A 224 11.24 15.30 -20.90
C LEU A 224 10.21 14.61 -21.81
N LYS A 225 9.49 15.36 -22.65
CA LYS A 225 8.57 14.78 -23.65
C LYS A 225 9.27 13.93 -24.69
N LEU A 226 10.53 14.23 -25.05
CA LEU A 226 11.32 13.43 -25.99
C LEU A 226 11.76 12.07 -25.40
N MET A 227 11.77 11.94 -24.06
CA MET A 227 12.00 10.67 -23.38
C MET A 227 10.73 9.82 -23.29
N MET A 228 9.56 10.39 -23.53
CA MET A 228 8.33 9.63 -23.56
C MET A 228 8.36 8.63 -24.73
N PRO A 229 7.90 7.39 -24.53
CA PRO A 229 7.73 6.42 -25.60
C PRO A 229 6.87 7.02 -26.73
N SER A 230 7.41 7.05 -27.95
CA SER A 230 6.68 7.56 -29.11
C SER A 230 5.88 6.42 -29.77
N GLY A 231 4.57 6.34 -29.56
CA GLY A 231 3.67 5.40 -30.28
C GLY A 231 2.43 4.92 -29.51
N GLU A 232 1.53 4.21 -30.23
CA GLU A 232 0.19 3.71 -29.84
C GLU A 232 0.12 2.77 -28.59
N LYS A 233 1.21 2.55 -27.86
CA LYS A 233 1.28 1.60 -26.73
C LYS A 233 1.11 2.24 -25.34
N MET A 234 0.98 3.57 -25.26
CA MET A 234 0.79 4.25 -23.99
C MET A 234 -0.68 4.29 -23.58
N SER A 235 -0.98 3.85 -22.37
CA SER A 235 -2.30 4.01 -21.78
C SER A 235 -2.69 5.48 -21.69
N GLN A 236 -3.94 5.78 -22.05
CA GLN A 236 -4.58 7.08 -21.88
C GLN A 236 -5.66 7.02 -20.79
N ALA A 237 -5.56 6.07 -19.85
CA ALA A 237 -6.52 5.95 -18.76
C ALA A 237 -6.50 7.20 -17.88
N GLU A 238 -7.70 7.69 -17.55
CA GLU A 238 -7.92 8.84 -16.68
C GLU A 238 -8.97 8.52 -15.62
N VAL A 239 -8.85 9.14 -14.46
CA VAL A 239 -9.70 8.92 -13.29
C VAL A 239 -10.06 10.23 -12.60
N ASP A 240 -11.28 10.30 -12.06
CA ASP A 240 -11.65 11.30 -11.07
C ASP A 240 -11.15 10.87 -9.68
N LEU A 241 -10.10 11.54 -9.19
CA LEU A 241 -9.48 11.25 -7.90
C LEU A 241 -10.43 11.45 -6.71
N ASN A 242 -11.50 12.24 -6.86
CA ASN A 242 -12.46 12.46 -5.78
C ASN A 242 -13.41 11.27 -5.59
N ALA A 243 -13.52 10.37 -6.57
CA ALA A 243 -14.39 9.21 -6.52
C ALA A 243 -13.80 8.02 -5.73
N TYR A 244 -12.54 8.12 -5.28
CA TYR A 244 -11.80 7.04 -4.62
C TYR A 244 -11.43 7.39 -3.17
N TYR A 245 -10.84 6.41 -2.47
CA TYR A 245 -10.51 6.49 -1.04
C TYR A 245 -9.80 7.78 -0.65
N SER A 246 -8.70 8.15 -1.31
CA SER A 246 -7.90 9.31 -0.94
C SER A 246 -8.65 10.64 -1.12
N GLY A 247 -9.56 10.70 -2.10
CA GLY A 247 -10.48 11.82 -2.29
C GLY A 247 -11.45 11.96 -1.13
N ARG A 248 -12.07 10.85 -0.72
CA ARG A 248 -12.99 10.81 0.42
C ARG A 248 -12.29 11.07 1.75
N ALA A 249 -11.08 10.56 1.93
CA ALA A 249 -10.28 10.78 3.14
C ALA A 249 -9.97 12.27 3.33
N ARG A 250 -9.58 12.98 2.25
CA ARG A 250 -9.40 14.44 2.27
C ARG A 250 -10.69 15.20 2.59
N ALA A 251 -11.84 14.68 2.16
CA ALA A 251 -13.15 15.27 2.43
C ALA A 251 -13.71 14.93 3.82
N GLY A 252 -13.07 14.02 4.57
CA GLY A 252 -13.57 13.54 5.87
C GLY A 252 -14.85 12.71 5.76
N THR A 253 -15.06 12.01 4.65
CA THR A 253 -16.28 11.24 4.37
C THR A 253 -16.05 9.72 4.26
N VAL A 254 -14.92 9.25 4.78
CA VAL A 254 -14.62 7.83 4.93
C VAL A 254 -15.30 7.27 6.18
N ASN A 255 -15.65 5.98 6.14
CA ASN A 255 -15.99 5.27 7.36
C ASN A 255 -14.73 5.15 8.23
N SER A 256 -14.90 5.24 9.55
CA SER A 256 -13.82 5.13 10.52
C SER A 256 -14.22 4.26 11.70
N GLY A 257 -13.27 3.49 12.20
CA GLY A 257 -13.42 2.58 13.32
C GLY A 257 -12.49 2.94 14.48
N ILE A 258 -12.02 1.93 15.18
CA ILE A 258 -11.11 2.09 16.32
C ILE A 258 -9.65 2.25 15.93
N GLY A 259 -9.30 2.12 14.64
CA GLY A 259 -7.90 2.03 14.24
C GLY A 259 -7.39 0.59 14.23
N LEU A 260 -6.07 0.45 14.38
CA LEU A 260 -5.45 -0.85 14.50
C LEU A 260 -5.85 -1.47 15.85
N HIS A 261 -6.46 -2.66 15.83
CA HIS A 261 -6.99 -3.27 17.06
C HIS A 261 -5.87 -3.70 18.02
N GLU A 262 -6.19 -3.78 19.31
CA GLU A 262 -5.24 -4.23 20.32
C GLU A 262 -4.77 -5.67 20.03
N GLY A 263 -3.45 -5.86 19.96
CA GLY A 263 -2.81 -7.14 19.66
C GLY A 263 -2.47 -7.37 18.18
N ALA A 264 -2.90 -6.51 17.26
CA ALA A 264 -2.49 -6.58 15.87
C ALA A 264 -0.99 -6.23 15.71
N PRO A 265 -0.26 -6.87 14.80
CA PRO A 265 1.13 -6.54 14.52
C PRO A 265 1.21 -5.18 13.81
N ALA A 266 1.60 -4.14 14.54
CA ALA A 266 1.84 -2.83 13.94
C ALA A 266 2.99 -2.90 12.92
N ALA A 267 2.74 -2.40 11.71
CA ALA A 267 3.70 -2.39 10.61
C ALA A 267 4.40 -1.03 10.49
N GLU A 268 5.02 -0.54 11.56
CA GLU A 268 5.56 0.83 11.65
C GLU A 268 7.06 0.92 11.32
N GLY A 269 7.77 -0.20 11.29
CA GLY A 269 9.22 -0.22 11.12
C GLY A 269 9.67 0.18 9.71
N PHE A 270 10.91 0.67 9.59
CA PHE A 270 11.53 0.91 8.27
C PHE A 270 11.59 -0.36 7.42
N ALA A 271 11.83 -1.52 8.03
CA ALA A 271 11.78 -2.80 7.33
C ALA A 271 10.37 -3.10 6.80
N ASP A 272 9.33 -2.81 7.59
CA ASP A 272 7.93 -3.02 7.22
C ASP A 272 7.52 -2.13 6.05
N GLU A 273 8.04 -0.91 5.98
CA GLU A 273 7.84 -0.02 4.83
C GLU A 273 8.42 -0.55 3.52
N LEU A 274 9.61 -1.17 3.59
CA LEU A 274 10.20 -1.79 2.42
C LEU A 274 9.46 -3.06 2.03
N ILE A 275 9.02 -3.85 3.01
CA ILE A 275 8.17 -5.03 2.78
C ILE A 275 6.85 -4.61 2.12
N TYR A 276 6.23 -3.52 2.59
CA TYR A 276 5.01 -2.99 1.98
C TYR A 276 5.26 -2.49 0.54
N GLY A 277 6.40 -1.86 0.28
CA GLY A 277 6.81 -1.51 -1.08
C GLY A 277 6.93 -2.74 -2.00
N GLU A 278 7.48 -3.85 -1.51
CA GLU A 278 7.57 -5.11 -2.27
C GLU A 278 6.21 -5.78 -2.47
N TYR A 279 5.32 -5.71 -1.47
CA TYR A 279 3.93 -6.13 -1.62
C TYR A 279 3.26 -5.39 -2.78
N LEU A 280 3.37 -4.05 -2.82
CA LEU A 280 2.81 -3.25 -3.91
C LEU A 280 3.43 -3.62 -5.26
N MET A 281 4.74 -3.83 -5.33
CA MET A 281 5.41 -4.28 -6.56
C MET A 281 4.95 -5.68 -7.02
N LYS A 282 4.40 -6.51 -6.13
CA LYS A 282 3.82 -7.82 -6.46
C LYS A 282 2.40 -7.70 -7.00
N VAL A 283 1.55 -6.90 -6.34
CA VAL A 283 0.09 -6.87 -6.61
C VAL A 283 -0.35 -5.77 -7.57
N CYS A 284 0.53 -4.80 -7.88
CA CYS A 284 0.24 -3.68 -8.77
C CYS A 284 1.11 -3.71 -10.04
N GLY A 285 0.52 -3.27 -11.15
CA GLY A 285 1.19 -3.10 -12.44
C GLY A 285 2.04 -1.82 -12.50
N ASN A 286 2.98 -1.82 -13.44
CA ASN A 286 3.83 -0.67 -13.78
C ASN A 286 3.98 -0.55 -15.31
N TYR A 287 4.63 0.51 -15.78
CA TYR A 287 4.82 0.76 -17.22
C TYR A 287 5.39 -0.44 -18.00
N ARG A 288 6.33 -1.17 -17.39
CA ARG A 288 7.04 -2.30 -18.01
C ARG A 288 6.31 -3.63 -17.87
N ASP A 289 5.44 -3.74 -16.88
CA ASP A 289 4.76 -4.98 -16.47
C ASP A 289 3.35 -4.63 -16.01
N LYS A 290 2.42 -4.60 -16.96
CA LYS A 290 1.04 -4.13 -16.74
C LYS A 290 0.22 -5.25 -16.10
N LYS A 291 -0.54 -4.90 -15.08
CA LYS A 291 -1.53 -5.81 -14.48
C LYS A 291 -2.71 -5.96 -15.45
N GLU A 292 -3.25 -7.17 -15.57
CA GLU A 292 -4.49 -7.42 -16.30
C GLU A 292 -5.71 -7.00 -15.47
N ASN A 293 -6.82 -6.65 -16.13
CA ASN A 293 -8.07 -6.25 -15.49
C ASN A 293 -7.96 -5.05 -14.52
N SER A 294 -6.93 -4.21 -14.67
CA SER A 294 -6.78 -2.97 -13.92
C SER A 294 -7.35 -1.78 -14.69
N LEU A 295 -7.83 -0.77 -13.95
CA LEU A 295 -8.30 0.48 -14.57
C LEU A 295 -7.13 1.35 -15.04
N LEU A 296 -6.12 1.54 -14.20
CA LEU A 296 -4.85 2.19 -14.55
C LEU A 296 -3.82 1.14 -14.96
N SER A 297 -3.07 1.39 -16.02
CA SER A 297 -1.97 0.52 -16.44
C SER A 297 -0.70 0.77 -15.65
N TYR A 298 -0.50 1.99 -15.14
CA TYR A 298 0.74 2.44 -14.48
C TYR A 298 0.49 2.69 -12.99
N GLN A 299 0.09 1.64 -12.28
CA GLN A 299 -0.42 1.73 -10.91
C GLN A 299 0.67 2.10 -9.91
N ILE A 300 1.88 1.55 -10.03
CA ILE A 300 3.02 1.95 -9.18
C ILE A 300 3.37 3.42 -9.40
N GLU A 301 3.35 3.90 -10.65
CA GLU A 301 3.58 5.30 -10.97
C GLU A 301 2.47 6.19 -10.39
N TYR A 302 1.20 5.75 -10.42
CA TYR A 302 0.12 6.41 -9.71
C TYR A 302 0.37 6.49 -8.20
N ILE A 303 0.77 5.38 -7.56
CA ILE A 303 1.08 5.37 -6.13
C ILE A 303 2.17 6.41 -5.84
N LEU A 304 3.25 6.46 -6.63
CA LEU A 304 4.33 7.41 -6.44
C LEU A 304 3.91 8.88 -6.62
N TYR A 305 3.07 9.20 -7.60
CA TYR A 305 2.82 10.60 -8.00
C TYR A 305 1.40 11.11 -7.76
N GLY A 306 0.38 10.27 -7.93
CA GLY A 306 -1.02 10.56 -7.59
C GLY A 306 -1.73 11.50 -8.56
N PHE A 307 -1.31 11.57 -9.83
CA PHE A 307 -2.04 12.30 -10.87
C PHE A 307 -3.21 11.46 -11.40
N GLY A 308 -4.25 12.12 -11.89
CA GLY A 308 -5.46 11.47 -12.40
C GLY A 308 -5.32 10.81 -13.76
N SER A 309 -4.13 10.71 -14.35
CA SER A 309 -3.92 10.01 -15.63
C SER A 309 -2.61 9.26 -15.71
N ASP A 310 -2.64 8.11 -16.39
CA ASP A 310 -1.48 7.24 -16.60
C ASP A 310 -0.32 8.02 -17.25
N THR A 311 -0.60 8.82 -18.29
CA THR A 311 0.40 9.65 -18.97
C THR A 311 1.09 10.64 -18.01
N SER A 312 0.34 11.28 -17.11
CA SER A 312 0.89 12.24 -16.14
C SER A 312 1.74 11.56 -15.08
N ASN A 313 1.28 10.41 -14.56
CA ASN A 313 2.03 9.61 -13.59
C ASN A 313 3.35 9.10 -14.18
N LEU A 314 3.31 8.55 -15.40
CA LEU A 314 4.51 8.11 -16.09
C LEU A 314 5.46 9.29 -16.33
N SER A 315 4.96 10.43 -16.84
CA SER A 315 5.79 11.61 -17.08
C SER A 315 6.49 12.10 -15.81
N ALA A 316 5.80 12.11 -14.66
CA ALA A 316 6.39 12.47 -13.38
C ALA A 316 7.45 11.44 -12.94
N CYS A 317 7.18 10.15 -13.15
CA CYS A 317 8.15 9.08 -12.91
C CYS A 317 9.44 9.25 -13.71
N LEU A 318 9.32 9.53 -15.01
CA LEU A 318 10.48 9.75 -15.87
C LEU A 318 11.27 11.00 -15.47
N ALA A 319 10.59 12.05 -15.01
CA ALA A 319 11.25 13.26 -14.52
C ALA A 319 12.06 12.98 -13.23
N THR A 320 11.51 12.24 -12.26
CA THR A 320 12.26 11.82 -11.07
C THR A 320 13.42 10.90 -11.43
N LEU A 321 13.20 9.95 -12.33
CA LEU A 321 14.25 9.06 -12.81
C LEU A 321 15.39 9.86 -13.48
N PHE A 322 15.05 10.80 -14.35
CA PHE A 322 16.01 11.70 -14.97
C PHE A 322 16.82 12.51 -13.95
N ALA A 323 16.16 13.07 -12.92
CA ALA A 323 16.82 13.83 -11.87
C ALA A 323 17.81 12.97 -11.07
N VAL A 324 17.37 11.82 -10.57
CA VAL A 324 18.22 10.86 -9.82
C VAL A 324 19.38 10.37 -10.68
N ARG A 325 19.12 10.09 -11.97
CA ARG A 325 20.16 9.69 -12.92
C ARG A 325 21.17 10.81 -13.19
N SER A 326 20.72 12.06 -13.24
CA SER A 326 21.58 13.23 -13.45
C SER A 326 22.57 13.40 -12.33
N VAL A 327 22.15 13.25 -11.07
CA VAL A 327 23.07 13.29 -9.92
C VAL A 327 24.08 12.15 -9.98
N GLY A 328 23.62 10.92 -10.24
CA GLY A 328 24.51 9.75 -10.32
C GLY A 328 25.55 9.83 -11.44
N ASN A 329 25.13 10.33 -12.61
CA ASN A 329 26.03 10.60 -13.74
C ASN A 329 27.00 11.74 -13.45
N LEU A 330 26.56 12.79 -12.74
CA LEU A 330 27.42 13.90 -12.34
C LEU A 330 28.49 13.46 -11.32
N ILE A 331 28.12 12.64 -10.33
CA ILE A 331 29.09 12.07 -9.38
C ILE A 331 30.13 11.20 -10.12
N ALA A 332 29.67 10.36 -11.04
CA ALA A 332 30.53 9.51 -11.85
C ALA A 332 31.48 10.34 -12.73
N ILE A 333 31.00 11.40 -13.39
CA ILE A 333 31.82 12.20 -14.30
C ILE A 333 32.89 12.99 -13.56
N TYR A 334 32.57 13.54 -12.38
CA TYR A 334 33.57 14.25 -11.56
C TYR A 334 34.67 13.32 -11.03
N SER A 335 34.37 12.02 -10.91
CA SER A 335 35.33 11.00 -10.49
C SER A 335 36.18 10.49 -11.66
N ASN A 336 35.83 10.80 -12.92
CA ASN A 336 36.54 10.34 -14.11
C ASN A 336 37.50 11.43 -14.65
N SER A 337 38.81 11.23 -14.46
CA SER A 337 39.83 12.19 -14.91
C SER A 337 39.89 12.36 -16.44
N ASN A 338 39.63 11.31 -17.21
CA ASN A 338 39.64 11.39 -18.68
C ASN A 338 38.49 12.29 -19.19
N MET A 339 37.28 12.07 -18.69
CA MET A 339 36.10 12.86 -19.07
C MET A 339 36.24 14.33 -18.63
N LYS A 340 36.80 14.57 -17.43
CA LYS A 340 37.14 15.93 -16.97
C LYS A 340 38.13 16.62 -17.89
N ASN A 341 39.17 15.92 -18.34
CA ASN A 341 40.16 16.48 -19.26
C ASN A 341 39.56 16.76 -20.64
N GLN A 342 38.66 15.91 -21.15
CA GLN A 342 37.95 16.18 -22.40
C GLN A 342 37.09 17.45 -22.30
N ALA A 343 36.31 17.59 -21.22
CA ALA A 343 35.52 18.81 -20.99
C ALA A 343 36.41 20.05 -20.82
N LYS A 344 37.57 19.90 -20.15
CA LYS A 344 38.55 20.97 -19.98
C LYS A 344 39.10 21.45 -21.34
N ASN A 345 39.52 20.52 -22.20
CA ASN A 345 40.10 20.87 -23.49
C ASN A 345 39.09 21.63 -24.37
N VAL A 346 37.82 21.20 -24.38
CA VAL A 346 36.75 21.90 -25.09
C VAL A 346 36.50 23.28 -24.48
N ALA A 347 36.45 23.38 -23.15
CA ALA A 347 36.26 24.65 -22.46
C ALA A 347 37.40 25.65 -22.73
N ASP A 348 38.65 25.21 -22.59
CA ASP A 348 39.84 26.04 -22.81
C ASP A 348 39.87 26.57 -24.26
N LEU A 349 39.54 25.72 -25.24
CA LEU A 349 39.48 26.12 -26.66
C LEU A 349 38.37 27.14 -26.94
N LEU A 350 37.15 26.90 -26.44
CA LEU A 350 36.03 27.82 -26.64
C LEU A 350 36.26 29.16 -25.91
N CYS A 351 36.79 29.12 -24.70
CA CYS A 351 37.10 30.33 -23.92
C CYS A 351 38.26 31.12 -24.53
N ALA A 352 39.23 30.47 -25.18
CA ALA A 352 40.27 31.17 -25.95
C ALA A 352 39.70 31.89 -27.18
N LEU A 353 38.75 31.28 -27.90
CA LEU A 353 38.11 31.89 -29.07
C LEU A 353 37.29 33.15 -28.73
N ILE A 354 36.64 33.17 -27.57
CA ILE A 354 35.87 34.33 -27.08
C ILE A 354 36.73 35.31 -26.24
N VAL A 355 38.05 35.10 -26.22
CA VAL A 355 39.04 35.97 -25.53
C VAL A 355 38.74 36.12 -24.02
N SER A 356 38.33 35.03 -23.38
CA SER A 356 37.99 35.01 -21.94
C SER A 356 38.44 33.70 -21.27
N PRO A 357 39.77 33.44 -21.22
CA PRO A 357 40.32 32.18 -20.70
C PRO A 357 40.01 31.96 -19.21
N GLU A 358 39.83 33.02 -18.42
CA GLU A 358 39.44 32.89 -17.00
C GLU A 358 38.06 32.25 -16.79
N LEU A 359 37.18 32.22 -17.80
CA LEU A 359 35.88 31.57 -17.71
C LEU A 359 35.93 30.06 -18.03
N ALA A 360 37.08 29.53 -18.46
CA ALA A 360 37.21 28.13 -18.84
C ALA A 360 36.83 27.13 -17.72
N PRO A 361 37.19 27.36 -16.43
CA PRO A 361 36.73 26.47 -15.36
C PRO A 361 35.20 26.43 -15.20
N LEU A 362 34.52 27.56 -15.42
CA LEU A 362 33.07 27.64 -15.35
C LEU A 362 32.42 26.91 -16.54
N LEU A 363 32.95 27.11 -17.76
CA LEU A 363 32.48 26.40 -18.95
C LEU A 363 32.73 24.89 -18.86
N GLN A 364 33.86 24.46 -18.27
CA GLN A 364 34.14 23.05 -18.01
C GLN A 364 33.04 22.41 -17.16
N ASN A 365 32.60 23.08 -16.08
CA ASN A 365 31.52 22.58 -15.22
C ASN A 365 30.18 22.50 -15.97
N ILE A 366 29.86 23.51 -16.79
CA ILE A 366 28.66 23.49 -17.65
C ILE A 366 28.69 22.30 -18.62
N LEU A 367 29.85 22.03 -19.25
CA LEU A 367 30.01 20.90 -20.17
C LEU A 367 29.87 19.54 -19.47
N LEU A 368 30.43 19.39 -18.27
CA LEU A 368 30.29 18.17 -17.47
C LEU A 368 28.83 17.94 -17.06
N GLY A 369 28.15 19.00 -16.62
CA GLY A 369 26.73 18.95 -16.30
C GLY A 369 25.85 18.61 -17.50
N MET A 370 26.08 19.26 -18.64
CA MET A 370 25.41 18.94 -19.90
C MET A 370 25.59 17.47 -20.28
N TRP A 371 26.81 16.94 -20.17
CA TRP A 371 27.08 15.53 -20.45
C TRP A 371 26.32 14.61 -19.50
N ALA A 372 26.31 14.91 -18.20
CA ALA A 372 25.54 14.15 -17.22
C ALA A 372 24.02 14.18 -17.50
N LEU A 373 23.46 15.33 -17.88
CA LEU A 373 22.05 15.47 -18.26
C LEU A 373 21.72 14.67 -19.53
N ALA A 374 22.53 14.79 -20.58
CA ALA A 374 22.34 14.07 -21.84
C ALA A 374 22.40 12.54 -21.63
N GLU A 375 23.39 12.06 -20.87
CA GLU A 375 23.54 10.64 -20.54
C GLU A 375 22.34 10.14 -19.72
N SER A 376 21.78 10.97 -18.84
CA SER A 376 20.60 10.61 -18.03
C SER A 376 19.36 10.40 -18.88
N ALA A 377 19.20 11.14 -19.98
CA ALA A 377 18.11 10.90 -20.91
C ALA A 377 18.27 9.61 -21.70
N ALA A 378 19.51 9.27 -22.11
CA ALA A 378 19.79 7.97 -22.69
C ALA A 378 19.54 6.82 -21.69
N ASP A 379 19.86 7.03 -20.41
CA ASP A 379 19.59 6.07 -19.33
C ASP A 379 18.09 5.82 -19.16
N VAL A 380 17.27 6.86 -19.12
CA VAL A 380 15.80 6.74 -19.02
C VAL A 380 15.24 5.95 -20.20
N LYS A 381 15.64 6.27 -21.44
CA LYS A 381 15.20 5.52 -22.63
C LYS A 381 15.60 4.04 -22.55
N ASN A 382 16.85 3.76 -22.17
CA ASN A 382 17.33 2.39 -22.00
C ASN A 382 16.52 1.62 -20.93
N LEU A 383 16.12 2.25 -19.83
CA LEU A 383 15.28 1.63 -18.80
C LEU A 383 13.86 1.32 -19.32
N LEU A 384 13.27 2.22 -20.10
CA LEU A 384 11.95 1.99 -20.72
C LEU A 384 11.98 0.86 -21.76
N ASP A 385 13.10 0.71 -22.46
CA ASP A 385 13.36 -0.40 -23.38
C ASP A 385 13.66 -1.74 -22.67
N GLY A 386 13.69 -1.75 -21.33
CA GLY A 386 13.94 -2.94 -20.51
C GLY A 386 15.43 -3.25 -20.28
N GLY A 387 16.31 -2.30 -20.59
CA GLY A 387 17.71 -2.35 -20.17
C GLY A 387 17.89 -2.07 -18.68
N LYS A 388 19.14 -2.08 -18.25
CA LYS A 388 19.56 -1.77 -16.88
C LYS A 388 20.57 -0.63 -16.85
N VAL A 389 20.55 0.13 -15.76
CA VAL A 389 21.43 1.29 -15.52
C VAL A 389 21.84 1.32 -14.05
N PRO A 390 23.13 1.45 -13.71
CA PRO A 390 23.58 1.54 -12.33
C PRO A 390 23.30 2.92 -11.71
N LEU A 391 23.17 2.99 -10.38
CA LEU A 391 23.01 4.26 -9.65
C LEU A 391 24.19 5.22 -9.87
N ILE A 392 25.42 4.70 -9.81
CA ILE A 392 26.64 5.47 -10.10
C ILE A 392 27.42 4.68 -11.15
N LYS A 393 27.76 5.35 -12.25
CA LYS A 393 28.50 4.72 -13.35
C LYS A 393 29.98 4.57 -13.05
N LYS A 394 30.55 3.51 -13.61
CA LYS A 394 31.98 3.23 -13.73
C LYS A 394 32.44 3.40 -15.17
N ASP A 395 33.75 3.32 -15.37
CA ASP A 395 34.37 3.40 -16.69
C ASP A 395 33.82 2.31 -17.62
N GLY A 396 33.58 2.67 -18.89
CA GLY A 396 32.99 1.78 -19.89
C GLY A 396 31.46 1.64 -19.83
N GLN A 397 30.78 2.23 -18.84
CA GLN A 397 29.31 2.19 -18.73
C GLN A 397 28.60 3.42 -19.34
N TRP A 398 29.33 4.32 -20.00
CA TRP A 398 28.76 5.52 -20.65
C TRP A 398 28.30 5.23 -22.08
N SER A 399 27.15 5.79 -22.47
CA SER A 399 26.58 5.66 -23.81
C SER A 399 27.07 6.76 -24.74
N LEU A 400 27.11 7.98 -24.23
CA LEU A 400 27.33 9.19 -25.02
C LEU A 400 28.75 9.71 -24.81
N SER A 401 29.31 10.28 -25.87
CA SER A 401 30.56 11.05 -25.82
C SER A 401 30.26 12.55 -25.87
N LEU A 402 31.14 13.37 -25.29
CA LEU A 402 30.98 14.83 -25.30
C LEU A 402 30.86 15.40 -26.72
N LEU A 403 31.72 14.96 -27.64
CA LEU A 403 31.69 15.39 -29.04
C LEU A 403 30.44 14.90 -29.78
N GLY A 404 29.95 13.70 -29.46
CA GLY A 404 28.67 13.20 -29.96
C GLY A 404 27.51 14.11 -29.55
N ILE A 405 27.46 14.50 -28.27
CA ILE A 405 26.43 15.40 -27.75
C ILE A 405 26.51 16.78 -28.42
N LEU A 406 27.72 17.34 -28.58
CA LEU A 406 27.91 18.66 -29.21
C LEU A 406 27.53 18.67 -30.70
N SER A 407 27.68 17.53 -31.40
CA SER A 407 27.22 17.35 -32.77
C SER A 407 25.71 17.02 -32.89
N GLY A 408 24.99 16.96 -31.78
CA GLY A 408 23.55 16.66 -31.74
C GLY A 408 23.23 15.17 -31.82
N ASN A 409 24.23 14.29 -31.70
CA ASN A 409 24.03 12.85 -31.67
C ASN A 409 23.78 12.38 -30.23
N PHE A 410 22.53 11.97 -29.96
CA PHE A 410 22.08 11.40 -28.69
C PHE A 410 21.85 9.89 -28.76
N GLU A 411 22.26 9.23 -29.84
CA GLU A 411 22.13 7.78 -29.98
C GLU A 411 23.14 7.09 -29.07
N GLY A 412 22.63 6.37 -28.06
CA GLY A 412 23.44 5.60 -27.13
C GLY A 412 23.82 4.22 -27.68
N SER A 413 24.80 3.59 -27.02
CA SER A 413 25.29 2.25 -27.34
C SER A 413 24.33 1.13 -26.90
N GLY A 414 23.20 0.98 -27.58
CA GLY A 414 22.28 -0.15 -27.46
C GLY A 414 21.76 -0.45 -26.04
N LYS A 415 21.10 -1.61 -25.87
CA LYS A 415 20.55 -2.03 -24.57
C LYS A 415 21.65 -2.48 -23.62
N LYS A 416 21.77 -1.82 -22.47
CA LYS A 416 22.74 -2.19 -21.41
C LYS A 416 22.13 -3.23 -20.47
N LYS A 417 22.96 -4.16 -19.97
CA LYS A 417 22.54 -5.28 -19.10
C LYS A 417 23.02 -5.16 -17.64
N ASP A 418 23.82 -4.14 -17.32
CA ASP A 418 24.43 -3.96 -16.00
C ASP A 418 23.70 -2.86 -15.19
N GLY A 419 23.60 -3.03 -13.88
CA GLY A 419 22.90 -2.12 -12.96
C GLY A 419 21.45 -2.49 -12.64
N LEU A 420 20.63 -1.49 -12.32
CA LEU A 420 19.25 -1.61 -11.86
C LEU A 420 18.28 -1.60 -13.05
N SER A 421 17.23 -2.43 -12.97
CA SER A 421 16.09 -2.34 -13.90
C SER A 421 15.17 -1.18 -13.54
N TYR A 422 14.22 -0.86 -14.43
CA TYR A 422 13.16 0.13 -14.15
C TYR A 422 12.42 -0.18 -12.84
N GLN A 423 12.01 -1.44 -12.64
CA GLN A 423 11.32 -1.86 -11.41
C GLN A 423 12.20 -1.76 -10.15
N ALA A 424 13.53 -1.86 -10.27
CA ALA A 424 14.43 -1.66 -9.14
C ALA A 424 14.52 -0.17 -8.76
N TYR A 425 14.43 0.75 -9.73
CA TYR A 425 14.28 2.18 -9.43
C TYR A 425 12.94 2.49 -8.77
N LEU A 426 11.83 1.88 -9.24
CA LEU A 426 10.52 2.06 -8.62
C LEU A 426 10.52 1.63 -7.14
N ARG A 427 11.17 0.51 -6.80
CA ARG A 427 11.36 0.07 -5.40
C ARG A 427 12.06 1.11 -4.54
N VAL A 428 13.12 1.72 -5.06
CA VAL A 428 13.83 2.80 -4.37
C VAL A 428 12.92 4.01 -4.19
N PHE A 429 12.15 4.39 -5.20
CA PHE A 429 11.21 5.52 -5.08
C PHE A 429 10.09 5.24 -4.07
N LEU A 430 9.55 4.02 -4.03
CA LEU A 430 8.58 3.60 -3.02
C LEU A 430 9.20 3.64 -1.62
N GLY A 431 10.46 3.23 -1.46
CA GLY A 431 11.17 3.31 -0.19
C GLY A 431 11.44 4.74 0.31
N LEU A 432 11.54 5.71 -0.60
CA LEU A 432 11.69 7.14 -0.27
C LEU A 432 10.37 7.90 -0.13
N MET A 433 9.27 7.28 -0.56
CA MET A 433 7.96 7.90 -0.57
C MET A 433 7.39 8.03 0.85
N ASP A 434 6.66 9.13 1.07
CA ASP A 434 5.84 9.34 2.26
C ASP A 434 4.85 8.18 2.50
N GLN A 435 4.80 7.71 3.76
CA GLN A 435 4.08 6.48 4.14
C GLN A 435 2.56 6.65 3.99
N ASP A 436 2.02 7.77 4.49
CA ASP A 436 0.58 8.07 4.42
C ASP A 436 0.10 8.17 2.98
N LYS A 437 0.84 8.89 2.11
CA LYS A 437 0.51 8.98 0.68
C LYS A 437 0.57 7.62 0.00
N LYS A 438 1.54 6.78 0.37
CA LYS A 438 1.72 5.44 -0.22
C LYS A 438 0.53 4.55 0.12
N ALA A 439 0.14 4.51 1.40
CA ALA A 439 -1.02 3.76 1.86
C ALA A 439 -2.31 4.28 1.20
N ALA A 440 -2.60 5.58 1.29
CA ALA A 440 -3.83 6.14 0.73
C ALA A 440 -3.98 5.91 -0.79
N ARG A 441 -2.89 6.06 -1.56
CA ARG A 441 -2.94 5.85 -3.02
C ARG A 441 -2.95 4.36 -3.38
N SER A 442 -2.38 3.48 -2.57
CA SER A 442 -2.55 2.04 -2.78
C SER A 442 -4.00 1.60 -2.58
N LEU A 443 -4.71 2.17 -1.60
CA LEU A 443 -6.14 1.91 -1.39
C LEU A 443 -7.00 2.43 -2.55
N ASP A 444 -6.62 3.55 -3.18
CA ASP A 444 -7.26 4.00 -4.43
C ASP A 444 -7.12 2.94 -5.54
N ILE A 445 -5.92 2.38 -5.73
CA ILE A 445 -5.66 1.33 -6.74
C ILE A 445 -6.51 0.09 -6.47
N VAL A 446 -6.58 -0.35 -5.21
CA VAL A 446 -7.42 -1.49 -4.82
C VAL A 446 -8.87 -1.23 -5.20
N GLU A 447 -9.41 -0.07 -4.82
CA GLU A 447 -10.79 0.27 -5.14
C GLU A 447 -11.04 0.40 -6.66
N MET A 448 -10.10 0.96 -7.41
CA MET A 448 -10.17 1.06 -8.87
C MET A 448 -10.28 -0.32 -9.53
N ASP A 449 -9.40 -1.24 -9.15
CA ASP A 449 -9.32 -2.58 -9.74
C ASP A 449 -10.52 -3.44 -9.36
N ILE A 450 -10.91 -3.45 -8.08
CA ILE A 450 -12.05 -4.25 -7.62
C ILE A 450 -13.34 -3.76 -8.30
N ARG A 451 -13.50 -2.47 -8.56
CA ARG A 451 -14.65 -1.95 -9.32
C ARG A 451 -14.71 -2.41 -10.79
N GLN A 452 -13.62 -2.93 -11.36
CA GLN A 452 -13.63 -3.54 -12.70
C GLN A 452 -14.17 -4.98 -12.70
N THR A 453 -14.30 -5.60 -11.52
CA THR A 453 -14.78 -6.99 -11.38
C THR A 453 -16.31 -7.05 -11.39
N GLN A 454 -16.85 -8.21 -11.77
CA GLN A 454 -18.29 -8.39 -11.92
C GLN A 454 -19.01 -8.25 -10.56
N GLY A 455 -19.99 -7.34 -10.48
CA GLY A 455 -20.82 -7.13 -9.29
C GLY A 455 -20.27 -6.09 -8.31
N ASN A 456 -19.04 -5.60 -8.49
CA ASN A 456 -18.34 -4.75 -7.52
C ASN A 456 -18.23 -3.27 -7.93
N ALA A 457 -19.05 -2.81 -8.87
CA ALA A 457 -19.00 -1.44 -9.39
C ALA A 457 -19.22 -0.33 -8.33
N GLN A 458 -19.74 -0.68 -7.15
CA GLN A 458 -19.96 0.25 -6.02
C GLN A 458 -18.99 0.01 -4.85
N PHE A 459 -18.04 -0.90 -5.01
CA PHE A 459 -17.09 -1.29 -3.96
C PHE A 459 -16.36 -0.08 -3.37
N ARG A 460 -16.16 -0.09 -2.05
CA ARG A 460 -15.44 0.95 -1.31
C ARG A 460 -14.51 0.30 -0.30
N ILE A 461 -13.21 0.60 -0.42
CA ILE A 461 -12.21 0.00 0.47
C ILE A 461 -12.33 0.51 1.91
N ASP A 462 -12.86 1.73 2.12
CA ASP A 462 -13.14 2.23 3.46
C ASP A 462 -14.34 1.55 4.14
N GLN A 463 -15.09 0.70 3.44
CA GLN A 463 -16.18 -0.11 4.02
C GLN A 463 -15.74 -1.54 4.36
N CYS A 464 -14.48 -1.87 4.10
CA CYS A 464 -13.91 -3.19 4.32
C CYS A 464 -13.44 -3.34 5.77
N ILE A 465 -13.93 -4.37 6.46
CA ILE A 465 -13.67 -4.62 7.88
C ILE A 465 -12.68 -5.77 8.05
N ASP A 466 -11.67 -5.56 8.89
CA ASP A 466 -10.67 -6.56 9.30
C ASP A 466 -10.98 -7.16 10.68
N TYR A 467 -11.49 -6.33 11.60
CA TYR A 467 -11.75 -6.71 12.99
C TYR A 467 -13.14 -6.29 13.44
N ILE A 468 -13.78 -7.14 14.24
CA ILE A 468 -15.07 -6.90 14.88
C ILE A 468 -15.01 -7.31 16.34
N LYS A 469 -15.52 -6.45 17.23
CA LYS A 469 -15.92 -6.81 18.59
C LYS A 469 -17.42 -6.64 18.75
N ALA A 470 -18.10 -7.74 19.04
CA ALA A 470 -19.54 -7.77 19.20
C ALA A 470 -19.93 -8.15 20.65
N GLY A 471 -20.93 -7.45 21.17
CA GLY A 471 -21.61 -7.78 22.41
C GLY A 471 -22.88 -8.56 22.10
N PHE A 472 -23.11 -9.65 22.83
CA PHE A 472 -24.29 -10.48 22.69
C PHE A 472 -25.01 -10.63 24.01
N GLY A 473 -26.34 -10.64 23.97
CA GLY A 473 -27.22 -10.98 25.07
C GLY A 473 -28.17 -12.08 24.64
N PHE A 474 -28.13 -13.23 25.32
CA PHE A 474 -28.98 -14.39 25.10
C PHE A 474 -29.92 -14.60 26.29
N SER A 475 -31.09 -15.16 26.02
CA SER A 475 -32.06 -15.55 27.04
C SER A 475 -32.58 -16.95 26.78
N ASP A 476 -32.66 -17.78 27.81
CA ASP A 476 -33.28 -19.11 27.74
C ASP A 476 -34.78 -19.08 28.01
N ALA A 477 -35.48 -20.21 27.81
CA ALA A 477 -36.91 -20.30 28.07
C ALA A 477 -37.29 -20.19 29.57
N ALA A 478 -36.33 -20.33 30.48
CA ALA A 478 -36.54 -20.17 31.92
C ALA A 478 -36.36 -18.71 32.38
N GLY A 479 -35.90 -17.81 31.50
CA GLY A 479 -35.68 -16.40 31.77
C GLY A 479 -34.30 -16.08 32.36
N HIS A 480 -33.31 -16.97 32.18
CA HIS A 480 -31.93 -16.68 32.50
C HIS A 480 -31.27 -15.91 31.35
N ASP A 481 -30.57 -14.83 31.69
CA ASP A 481 -29.86 -14.00 30.71
C ASP A 481 -28.35 -14.25 30.75
N PHE A 482 -27.75 -14.39 29.58
CA PHE A 482 -26.32 -14.58 29.37
C PHE A 482 -25.77 -13.46 28.49
N VAL A 483 -24.78 -12.73 28.99
CA VAL A 483 -24.14 -11.64 28.24
C VAL A 483 -22.66 -11.94 28.10
N PHE A 484 -22.14 -11.76 26.89
CA PHE A 484 -20.73 -11.95 26.60
C PHE A 484 -20.28 -11.06 25.44
N GLU A 485 -18.98 -10.85 25.37
CA GLU A 485 -18.32 -10.16 24.26
C GLU A 485 -17.43 -11.15 23.52
N LYS A 486 -17.47 -11.11 22.20
CA LYS A 486 -16.55 -11.84 21.33
C LYS A 486 -15.85 -10.86 20.41
N LYS A 487 -14.60 -11.17 20.09
CA LYS A 487 -13.79 -10.41 19.14
C LYS A 487 -13.18 -11.37 18.13
N MET A 488 -13.06 -10.92 16.89
CA MET A 488 -12.47 -11.70 15.80
C MET A 488 -11.78 -10.76 14.81
N CYS A 489 -10.65 -11.21 14.28
CA CYS A 489 -9.92 -10.62 13.16
C CYS A 489 -9.38 -11.72 12.25
N TYR A 490 -8.90 -11.36 11.06
CA TYR A 490 -8.12 -12.27 10.23
C TYR A 490 -6.67 -12.32 10.74
N GLU A 491 -6.14 -13.53 10.92
CA GLU A 491 -4.76 -13.79 11.37
C GLU A 491 -3.78 -14.07 10.22
#